data_AF-A0A9E2DD62-F1
#
_entry.id   AF-A0A9E2DD62-F1
#
_cell.length_a   1.000
_cell.length_b   1.000
_cell.length_c   1.000
_cell.angle_alpha   90.00
_cell.angle_beta   90.00
_cell.angle_gamma   90.00
#
_symmetry.space_group_name_H-M   'P 1'
#
loop_
_entity.id
_entity.type
_entity.pdbx_description
1 polymer ?
#
loop_
_entity_poly.entity_id
_entity_poly.type
_entity_poly.pdbx_seq_one_letter_code
_entity_poly.pdbx_strand_id
1 'polypeptide(L)' 'MMTWENRWHPLLERWVTVTSHRGSRPWSGGRVTAAPDAPRFDPTCYLCPGGERISGIKNA' A
#
# COMPACT_ATOMS: atom_id res chain seq x y z
N MET A 1 -8.13 28.78 -14.46
CA MET A 1 -7.27 27.96 -15.34
C MET A 1 -6.92 26.69 -14.58
N MET A 2 -7.17 25.50 -15.13
CA MET A 2 -6.72 24.26 -14.50
C MET A 2 -5.21 24.13 -14.69
N THR A 3 -4.43 24.62 -13.72
CA THR A 3 -2.96 24.61 -13.77
C THR A 3 -2.43 23.23 -13.46
N TRP A 4 -1.54 22.72 -14.32
CA TRP A 4 -0.77 21.50 -14.06
C TRP A 4 0.66 21.94 -13.79
N GLU A 5 1.32 21.28 -12.85
CA GLU A 5 2.73 21.57 -12.51
C GLU A 5 3.59 20.35 -12.80
N ASN A 6 4.85 20.57 -13.18
CA ASN A 6 5.86 19.53 -13.20
C ASN A 6 6.91 19.83 -12.15
N ARG A 7 7.21 18.86 -11.28
CA ARG A 7 8.22 18.98 -10.23
C ARG A 7 9.28 17.91 -10.42
N TRP A 8 10.56 18.27 -10.33
CA TRP A 8 11.68 17.33 -10.45
C TRP A 8 11.82 16.51 -9.16
N HIS A 9 11.93 15.19 -9.28
CA HIS A 9 12.20 14.28 -8.18
C HIS A 9 13.67 13.83 -8.20
N PRO A 10 14.55 14.38 -7.35
CA PRO A 10 16.00 14.19 -7.49
C PRO A 10 16.46 12.76 -7.25
N LEU A 11 15.87 12.02 -6.29
CA LEU A 11 16.27 10.63 -6.02
C LEU A 11 15.86 9.64 -7.11
N LEU A 12 14.90 10.02 -7.96
CA LEU A 12 14.36 9.17 -9.03
C LEU A 12 14.71 9.74 -10.41
N GLU A 13 15.43 10.86 -10.44
CA GLU A 13 15.84 11.61 -11.62
C GLU A 13 14.73 11.74 -12.68
N ARG A 14 13.53 12.13 -12.23
CA ARG A 14 12.37 12.22 -13.13
C ARG A 14 11.45 13.37 -12.78
N TRP A 15 10.72 13.85 -13.78
CA TRP A 15 9.64 14.81 -13.59
C TRP A 15 8.36 14.11 -13.12
N VAL A 16 7.65 14.76 -12.20
CA VAL A 16 6.35 14.33 -11.67
C VAL A 16 5.32 15.39 -12.03
N THR A 17 4.27 14.98 -12.73
CA THR A 17 3.13 15.85 -13.07
C THR A 17 2.14 15.88 -11.92
N VAL A 18 1.90 17.06 -11.38
CA VAL A 18 0.95 17.32 -10.30
C VAL A 18 -0.34 17.89 -10.90
N THR A 19 -1.44 17.16 -10.73
CA THR A 19 -2.77 17.52 -11.26
C THR A 19 -3.84 17.50 -10.16
N SER A 20 -3.79 18.47 -9.26
CA SER A 20 -4.64 18.55 -8.04
C SER A 20 -6.15 18.42 -8.30
N HIS A 21 -6.63 18.93 -9.43
CA HIS A 21 -8.04 18.89 -9.81
C HIS A 21 -8.53 17.52 -10.35
N ARG A 22 -7.64 16.55 -10.61
CA ARG A 22 -8.09 15.26 -11.20
C ARG A 22 -8.77 14.34 -10.18
N GLY A 23 -8.52 14.53 -8.89
CA GLY A 23 -9.10 13.70 -7.83
C GLY A 23 -10.62 13.80 -7.69
N SER A 24 -11.24 14.87 -8.18
CA SER A 24 -12.70 15.07 -8.12
C SER A 24 -13.47 14.50 -9.31
N ARG A 25 -12.78 13.88 -10.28
CA ARG A 25 -13.44 13.28 -11.45
C ARG A 25 -14.26 12.06 -10.99
N PRO A 26 -15.52 11.91 -11.44
CA PRO A 26 -16.32 10.73 -11.12
C PRO A 26 -15.60 9.44 -11.50
N TRP A 27 -15.57 8.48 -10.58
CA TRP A 27 -14.94 7.17 -10.78
C TRP A 27 -16.01 6.10 -11.04
N SER A 28 -15.91 5.41 -12.18
CA SER A 28 -16.78 4.30 -12.58
C SER A 28 -16.06 2.96 -12.72
N GLY A 29 -14.77 2.90 -12.38
CA GLY A 29 -13.95 1.70 -12.49
C GLY A 29 -14.00 0.80 -11.25
N GLY A 30 -13.03 -0.12 -11.16
CA GLY A 30 -12.92 -1.07 -10.06
C GLY A 30 -12.75 -0.40 -8.69
N ARG A 31 -13.26 -1.06 -7.65
CA ARG A 31 -13.08 -0.65 -6.25
C ARG A 31 -12.37 -1.79 -5.53
N VAL A 32 -11.39 -1.47 -4.70
CA VAL A 32 -10.74 -2.44 -3.83
C VAL A 32 -11.52 -2.50 -2.53
N THR A 33 -11.91 -3.69 -2.10
CA THR A 33 -12.54 -3.89 -0.79
C THR A 33 -11.50 -3.67 0.30
N ALA A 34 -11.87 -2.95 1.35
CA ALA A 34 -11.02 -2.85 2.53
C ALA A 34 -10.76 -4.27 3.07
N ALA A 35 -9.52 -4.53 3.51
CA ALA A 35 -9.23 -5.77 4.21
C ALA A 35 -10.06 -5.81 5.49
N PRO A 36 -10.57 -6.99 5.90
CA PRO A 36 -11.20 -7.15 7.21
C PRO A 36 -10.17 -6.90 8.32
N ASP A 37 -10.66 -6.65 9.53
CA ASP A 37 -9.80 -6.56 10.70
C ASP A 37 -8.99 -7.85 10.87
N ALA A 38 -7.67 -7.71 10.96
CA ALA A 38 -6.79 -8.84 11.16
C ALA A 38 -6.96 -9.40 12.58
N PRO A 39 -6.91 -10.74 12.77
CA PRO A 39 -6.90 -11.32 14.10
C PRO A 39 -5.65 -10.85 14.87
N ARG A 40 -5.78 -10.69 16.20
CA ARG A 40 -4.63 -10.34 17.06
C ARG A 40 -3.53 -11.40 17.05
N PHE A 41 -3.92 -12.66 16.84
CA PHE A 41 -3.02 -13.79 16.76
C PHE A 41 -3.62 -14.86 15.86
N ASP A 42 -2.77 -15.49 15.05
CA ASP A 42 -3.11 -16.63 14.22
C ASP A 42 -2.13 -17.78 14.57
N PRO A 43 -2.61 -18.92 15.09
CA PRO A 43 -1.75 -20.04 15.46
C PRO A 43 -1.04 -20.69 14.27
N THR A 44 -1.49 -20.44 13.04
CA THR A 44 -0.89 -20.95 11.79
C THR A 44 0.07 -19.95 11.14
N CYS A 45 0.18 -18.74 11.69
CA CYS A 45 1.05 -17.69 11.18
C CYS A 45 2.52 -17.97 11.52
N TYR A 46 3.31 -18.29 10.49
CA TYR A 46 4.74 -18.55 10.57
C TYR A 46 5.61 -17.31 10.92
N LEU A 47 5.00 -16.12 10.94
CA LEU A 47 5.61 -14.87 11.38
C LEU A 47 5.25 -14.50 12.82
N CYS A 48 4.28 -15.19 13.43
CA CYS A 48 3.72 -14.83 14.72
C CYS A 48 4.53 -15.48 15.86
N PRO A 49 4.56 -14.88 17.07
CA PRO A 49 5.26 -15.42 18.23
C PRO A 49 4.83 -16.86 18.53
N GLY A 50 5.79 -17.74 18.85
CA GLY A 50 5.52 -19.17 19.07
C GLY A 50 5.11 -19.97 17.81
N GLY A 51 4.88 -19.31 16.67
CA GLY A 51 4.59 -19.95 15.38
C GLY A 51 5.84 -20.63 14.79
N GLU A 52 5.64 -21.73 14.08
CA GLU A 52 6.71 -22.44 13.39
C GLU A 52 7.04 -21.73 12.07
N ARG A 53 8.30 -21.34 11.89
CA ARG A 53 8.79 -20.76 10.63
C ARG A 53 8.79 -21.82 9.53
N ILE A 54 8.85 -21.37 8.28
CA ILE A 54 9.09 -22.23 7.12
C ILE A 54 10.37 -23.08 7.29
N SER A 55 11.36 -22.59 8.05
CA SER A 55 12.59 -23.33 8.37
C SER A 55 12.44 -24.39 9.47
N GLY A 56 11.25 -24.60 10.04
CA GLY A 56 11.00 -25.52 11.16
C GLY A 56 11.41 -24.99 12.55
N ILE A 57 11.93 -23.76 12.63
CA ILE A 57 12.33 -23.12 13.89
C ILE A 57 11.12 -22.35 14.45
N LYS A 58 10.85 -22.48 15.75
CA LYS A 58 9.80 -21.69 16.41
C LYS A 58 10.24 -20.24 16.64
N ASN A 59 9.35 -19.30 16.35
CA ASN A 59 9.50 -17.91 16.79
C ASN A 59 9.49 -17.84 18.32
N ALA A 60 10.31 -16.93 18.86
CA ALA A 60 10.21 -16.53 20.27
C ALA A 60 8.87 -15.85 20.54
#